data_AF-A0A7C6VM97-F1
#
_entry.id   AF-A0A7C6VM97-F1
#
_cell.length_a   1.000
_cell.length_b   1.000
_cell.length_c   1.000
_cell.angle_alpha   90.00
_cell.angle_beta   90.00
_cell.angle_gamma   90.00
#
_symmetry.space_group_name_H-M   'P 1'
#
loop_
_entity.id
_entity.type
_entity.pdbx_description
1 polymer ?
#
loop_
_entity_poly.entity_id
_entity_poly.type
_entity_poly.pdbx_seq_one_letter_code
_entity_poly.pdbx_strand_id
1 'polypeptide(L)' 'MFEASEIKRLIEQGLPCEFVFIEGDDGVHFRGIVVSATFEGKMKVRQ' A
#
# COMPACT_ATOMS: atom_id res chain seq x y z
N MET A 1 1.48 10.36 12.94
CA MET A 1 0.43 10.73 11.99
C MET A 1 1.10 10.76 10.63
N PHE A 2 0.66 9.90 9.71
CA PHE A 2 1.26 9.77 8.38
C PHE A 2 0.20 10.12 7.34
N GLU A 3 0.54 11.08 6.48
CA GLU A 3 -0.29 11.43 5.32
C GLU A 3 -0.39 10.24 4.35
N ALA A 4 -1.51 10.13 3.63
CA ALA A 4 -1.72 9.07 2.62
C ALA A 4 -0.59 9.02 1.58
N SER A 5 -0.09 10.18 1.17
CA SER A 5 1.03 10.33 0.24
C SER A 5 2.33 9.70 0.77
N GLU A 6 2.58 9.80 2.07
CA GLU A 6 3.79 9.24 2.69
C GLU A 6 3.66 7.72 2.83
N ILE A 7 2.48 7.22 3.21
CA ILE A 7 2.19 5.78 3.22
C ILE A 7 2.41 5.17 1.82
N LYS A 8 1.89 5.82 0.78
CA LYS A 8 2.10 5.40 -0.62
C LYS A 8 3.60 5.29 -0.92
N ARG A 9 4.37 6.32 -0.60
CA ARG A 9 5.81 6.38 -0.88
C ARG A 9 6.59 5.27 -0.16
N LEU A 10 6.23 4.98 1.09
CA LEU A 10 6.86 3.91 1.87
C LEU A 10 6.57 2.52 1.28
N ILE A 11 5.34 2.28 0.82
CA ILE A 11 4.97 1.02 0.15
C ILE A 11 5.75 0.85 -1.16
N GLU A 12 5.82 1.90 -1.99
CA GLU A 12 6.55 1.88 -3.27
C GLU A 12 8.05 1.65 -3.09
N GLN A 13 8.63 2.09 -1.96
CA GLN A 13 10.04 1.83 -1.63
C GLN A 13 10.29 0.42 -1.11
N GLY A 14 9.35 -0.14 -0.35
CA GLY A 14 9.50 -1.45 0.30
C GLY A 14 9.09 -2.64 -0.58
N LEU A 15 8.34 -2.41 -1.65
CA LEU A 15 7.79 -3.47 -2.49
C LEU A 15 7.78 -3.05 -3.97
N PRO A 16 8.15 -3.94 -4.91
CA PRO A 16 7.92 -3.68 -6.33
C PRO A 16 6.41 -3.66 -6.59
N CYS A 17 5.87 -2.48 -6.86
CA CYS A 17 4.44 -2.29 -7.10
C CYS A 17 4.19 -1.88 -8.55
N GLU A 18 3.16 -2.46 -9.15
CA GLU A 18 2.65 -2.02 -10.45
C GLU A 18 1.66 -0.86 -10.28
N PHE A 19 0.90 -0.88 -9.18
CA PHE A 19 -0.04 0.18 -8.84
C PHE A 19 -0.16 0.33 -7.32
N VAL A 20 -0.14 1.58 -6.84
CA VAL A 20 -0.39 1.92 -5.43
C VAL A 20 -1.32 3.11 -5.35
N PHE A 21 -2.41 2.93 -4.62
CA PHE A 21 -3.38 3.97 -4.31
C PHE A 21 -3.69 3.95 -2.82
N ILE A 22 -3.49 5.08 -2.15
CA ILE A 22 -3.77 5.25 -0.73
C ILE A 22 -4.59 6.53 -0.56
N GLU A 23 -5.66 6.44 0.23
CA GLU A 23 -6.54 7.53 0.62
C GLU A 23 -6.65 7.58 2.15
N GLY A 24 -6.70 8.79 2.70
CA GLY A 24 -6.83 9.04 4.13
C GLY A 24 -6.71 10.54 4.39
N ASP A 25 -7.60 11.08 5.22
CA ASP A 25 -7.78 12.53 5.39
C ASP A 25 -7.38 13.02 6.79
N ASP A 26 -7.27 12.10 7.76
CA ASP A 26 -6.96 12.40 9.17
C ASP A 26 -5.53 12.00 9.58
N GLY A 27 -4.72 11.50 8.64
CA GLY A 27 -3.36 11.01 8.86
C GLY A 27 -3.23 9.83 9.83
N VAL A 28 -4.34 9.19 10.20
CA VAL A 28 -4.41 8.07 11.15
C VAL A 28 -5.08 6.86 10.50
N HIS A 29 -6.24 7.04 9.89
CA HIS A 29 -6.95 6.02 9.13
C HIS A 29 -6.70 6.21 7.64
N PHE A 30 -6.29 5.13 6.99
CA PHE A 30 -6.15 5.11 5.54
C PHE A 30 -6.71 3.81 4.97
N ARG A 31 -7.08 3.87 3.70
CA ARG A 31 -7.47 2.73 2.88
C ARG A 31 -6.69 2.80 1.58
N GLY A 32 -6.39 1.66 0.99
CA GLY A 32 -5.72 1.65 -0.30
C GLY A 32 -5.81 0.34 -1.05
N ILE A 33 -5.29 0.38 -2.27
CA ILE A 33 -5.12 -0.76 -3.17
C ILE A 33 -3.64 -0.79 -3.56
N VAL A 34 -3.04 -1.96 -3.38
CA VAL A 34 -1.67 -2.24 -3.83
C VAL A 34 -1.73 -3.41 -4.79
N VAL A 35 -1.19 -3.24 -5.99
CA VAL A 35 -1.07 -4.29 -7.01
C VAL A 35 0.42 -4.58 -7.19
N SER A 36 0.80 -5.83 -6.93
CA SER A 36 2.16 -6.32 -7.06
C SER A 36 2.16 -7.78 -7.44
N ALA A 37 3.04 -8.17 -8.36
CA ALA A 37 3.28 -9.57 -8.69
C ALA A 37 3.76 -10.40 -7.48
N THR A 38 4.31 -9.75 -6.44
CA THR A 38 4.77 -10.42 -5.22
C THR A 38 3.66 -11.05 -4.39
N PHE A 39 2.39 -10.72 -4.67
CA PHE A 39 1.23 -11.31 -4.03
C PHE A 39 0.74 -12.59 -4.73
N GLU A 40 1.23 -12.87 -5.94
CA GLU A 40 0.86 -14.06 -6.70
C GLU A 40 1.26 -15.33 -5.95
N GLY A 41 0.36 -16.33 -5.92
CA GLY A 41 0.58 -17.59 -5.20
C GLY A 41 0.56 -17.48 -3.67
N LYS A 42 0.47 -16.28 -3.09
CA LYS A 42 0.32 -16.10 -1.64
C LYS A 42 -1.14 -16.21 -1.23
N MET A 43 -1.37 -16.88 -0.11
CA MET A 43 -2.67 -16.86 0.57
C MET A 43 -3.03 -15.43 0.97
N LYS A 44 -4.31 -15.06 0.95
CA LYS A 44 -4.78 -13.68 1.25
C LYS A 44 -4.20 -13.09 2.54
N VAL A 45 -4.02 -13.90 3.59
CA VAL A 45 -3.45 -13.45 4.88
C VAL A 45 -1.93 -13.24 4.85
N ARG A 46 -1.25 -13.77 3.82
CA ARG A 46 0.21 -13.66 3.62
C ARG A 46 0.59 -12.67 2.52
N GLN A 47 -0.40 -12.07 1.86
CA GLN A 47 -0.18 -10.96 0.94
C GLN A 47 0.27 -9.75 1.74
#